data_AF-A0A932MJP2-F1
#
_entry.id   AF-A0A932MJP2-F1
#
_cell.length_a   1.000
_cell.length_b   1.000
_cell.length_c   1.000
_cell.angle_alpha   90.00
_cell.angle_beta   90.00
_cell.angle_gamma   90.00
#
_symmetry.space_group_name_H-M   'P 1'
#
loop_
_entity.id
_entity.type
_entity.pdbx_description
1 polymer ?
#
loop_
_entity_poly.entity_id
_entity_poly.type
_entity_poly.pdbx_seq_one_letter_code
_entity_poly.pdbx_strand_id
1 'polypeptide(L)'
;MNIKHSSLVNRDLRQDEPGEVGVSTLQQAYAAMERGDLAEAKRITEYARLEWQVVHDMYVNWSWSFFTYIADNFGEEALEKAYRSILGSYYRHRYDKVMASDIKTQLQVTVEGLRGHLMGKDRQGEIYITEEQDRYVLKLDPCGSGGVARQRVESGKEPFPEHFGFSKKAHDWTWGKKNVCYYCGHCTFVNEILAIEQYGHPMRITEYPADGKDACIWYVYKDPKKIPAEYYERVGKKAPEGAPRLNQTGGKP
;
A
#
# COMPACT_ATOMS: atom_id res chain seq x y z
N MET A 1 -6.21 31.55 2.85
CA MET A 1 -5.62 30.64 3.87
C MET A 1 -4.16 31.00 4.08
N ASN A 2 -3.72 31.26 5.31
CA ASN A 2 -2.36 31.63 5.65
C ASN A 2 -1.47 30.37 5.77
N ILE A 3 -0.85 29.98 4.66
CA ILE A 3 0.15 28.89 4.64
C ILE A 3 1.53 29.53 4.59
N LYS A 4 2.40 29.16 5.53
CA LYS A 4 3.80 29.61 5.57
C LYS A 4 4.72 28.43 5.86
N HIS A 5 5.94 28.50 5.33
CA HIS A 5 6.97 27.56 5.70
C HIS A 5 7.28 27.68 7.20
N SER A 6 7.23 26.56 7.91
CA SER A 6 7.56 26.48 9.33
C SER A 6 8.91 25.80 9.51
N SER A 7 9.89 26.54 10.05
CA SER A 7 11.21 25.99 10.38
C SER A 7 11.15 24.93 11.49
N LEU A 8 10.10 24.95 12.34
CA LEU A 8 9.92 23.99 13.43
C LEU A 8 9.67 22.57 12.91
N VAL A 9 8.82 22.43 11.89
CA VAL A 9 8.43 21.14 11.30
C VAL A 9 9.03 20.92 9.91
N ASN A 10 9.87 21.86 9.46
CA ASN A 10 10.54 21.89 8.16
C ASN A 10 9.60 21.60 6.97
N ARG A 11 8.41 22.20 7.00
CA ARG A 11 7.41 22.11 5.92
C ARG A 11 6.43 23.27 6.01
N ASP A 12 5.62 23.42 4.98
CA ASP A 12 4.49 24.35 5.00
C ASP A 12 3.48 23.96 6.06
N LEU A 13 3.02 24.97 6.80
CA LEU A 13 2.06 24.86 7.88
C LEU A 13 1.00 25.95 7.73
N ARG A 14 -0.27 25.56 7.89
CA ARG A 14 -1.40 26.46 8.01
C ARG A 14 -1.36 27.16 9.37
N GLN A 15 -1.26 28.48 9.33
CA GLN A 15 -1.11 29.37 10.47
C GLN A 15 -2.23 30.42 10.47
N ASP A 16 -3.46 29.97 10.23
CA ASP A 16 -4.64 30.83 10.34
C ASP A 16 -4.89 31.24 11.81
N GLU A 17 -5.68 32.29 12.01
CA GLU A 17 -6.14 32.67 13.35
C GLU A 17 -6.99 31.56 14.00
N PRO A 18 -7.07 31.47 15.34
CA PRO A 18 -7.74 30.37 16.04
C PRO A 18 -9.18 30.10 15.60
N GLY A 19 -9.95 31.13 15.23
CA GLY A 19 -11.32 30.97 14.74
C GLY A 19 -11.42 30.40 13.31
N GLU A 20 -10.35 30.52 12.52
CA GLU A 20 -10.31 30.10 11.12
C GLU A 20 -9.58 28.77 10.92
N VAL A 21 -8.58 28.47 11.77
CA VAL A 21 -7.79 27.24 11.67
C VAL A 21 -8.64 25.97 11.87
N GLY A 22 -9.76 26.09 12.60
CA GLY A 22 -10.74 25.02 12.78
C GLY A 22 -11.64 24.74 11.58
N VAL A 23 -11.73 25.66 10.60
CA VAL A 23 -12.48 25.44 9.35
C VAL A 23 -11.70 24.45 8.48
N SER A 24 -12.36 23.44 7.92
CA SER A 24 -11.70 22.42 7.10
C SER A 24 -10.97 23.04 5.91
N THR A 25 -9.76 22.55 5.62
CA THR A 25 -8.96 22.96 4.44
C THR A 25 -9.74 22.76 3.13
N LEU A 26 -10.56 21.70 3.01
CA LEU A 26 -11.40 21.49 1.83
C LEU A 26 -12.52 22.54 1.70
N GLN A 27 -13.12 22.96 2.82
CA GLN A 27 -14.13 24.03 2.79
C GLN A 27 -13.51 25.37 2.37
N GLN A 28 -12.29 25.66 2.82
CA GLN A 28 -11.54 26.83 2.36
C GLN A 28 -11.27 26.78 0.84
N ALA A 29 -10.97 25.59 0.30
CA ALA A 29 -10.80 25.40 -1.14
C ALA A 29 -12.10 25.66 -1.91
N TYR A 30 -13.22 25.11 -1.44
CA TYR A 30 -14.53 25.34 -2.06
C TYR A 30 -14.92 26.82 -2.03
N ALA A 31 -14.71 27.51 -0.91
CA ALA A 31 -14.95 28.95 -0.82
C ALA A 31 -14.08 29.75 -1.81
N ALA A 32 -12.83 29.34 -2.06
CA ALA A 32 -11.99 29.95 -3.10
C ALA A 32 -12.54 29.70 -4.51
N MET A 33 -13.04 28.48 -4.79
CA MET A 33 -13.69 28.14 -6.07
C MET A 33 -14.95 28.99 -6.30
N GLU A 34 -15.80 29.14 -5.29
CA GLU A 34 -17.03 29.93 -5.36
C GLU A 34 -16.77 31.41 -5.64
N ARG A 35 -15.65 31.96 -5.12
CA ARG A 35 -15.20 33.33 -5.44
C ARG A 35 -14.51 33.46 -6.80
N GLY A 36 -14.31 32.37 -7.53
CA GLY A 36 -13.60 32.34 -8.80
C GLY A 36 -12.07 32.43 -8.69
N ASP A 37 -11.51 32.30 -7.48
CA ASP A 37 -10.06 32.31 -7.26
C ASP A 37 -9.45 30.91 -7.47
N LEU A 38 -9.29 30.55 -8.74
CA LEU A 38 -8.79 29.24 -9.13
C LEU A 38 -7.34 28.97 -8.68
N ALA A 39 -6.52 30.02 -8.56
CA ALA A 39 -5.14 29.88 -8.14
C ALA A 39 -5.07 29.50 -6.65
N GLU A 40 -5.82 30.22 -5.81
CA GLU A 40 -5.93 29.90 -4.39
C GLU A 40 -6.60 28.55 -4.18
N ALA A 41 -7.68 28.23 -4.91
CA ALA A 41 -8.35 26.94 -4.80
C ALA A 41 -7.38 25.76 -5.05
N LYS A 42 -6.60 25.78 -6.13
CA LYS A 42 -5.60 24.74 -6.44
C LYS A 42 -4.55 24.62 -5.34
N ARG A 43 -4.04 25.75 -4.84
CA ARG A 43 -3.05 25.79 -3.77
C ARG A 43 -3.58 25.18 -2.47
N ILE A 44 -4.82 25.50 -2.09
CA ILE A 44 -5.47 24.95 -0.89
C ILE A 44 -5.75 23.45 -1.06
N THR A 45 -6.23 23.02 -2.23
CA THR A 45 -6.48 21.59 -2.49
C THR A 45 -5.19 20.76 -2.38
N GLU A 46 -4.08 21.24 -2.93
CA GLU A 46 -2.79 20.57 -2.77
C GLU A 46 -2.34 20.53 -1.30
N TYR A 47 -2.55 21.62 -0.56
CA TYR A 47 -2.24 21.63 0.87
C TYR A 47 -3.10 20.63 1.66
N ALA A 48 -4.38 20.45 1.32
CA ALA A 48 -5.23 19.42 1.93
C ALA A 48 -4.67 18.01 1.70
N ARG A 49 -4.12 17.73 0.51
CA ARG A 49 -3.44 16.46 0.22
C ARG A 49 -2.15 16.32 1.04
N LEU A 50 -1.37 17.38 1.23
CA LEU A 50 -0.18 17.37 2.08
C LEU A 50 -0.52 17.11 3.56
N GLU A 51 -1.62 17.67 4.07
CA GLU A 51 -2.13 17.36 5.42
C GLU A 51 -2.49 15.87 5.55
N TRP A 52 -3.19 15.33 4.54
CA TRP A 52 -3.47 13.90 4.46
C TRP A 52 -2.19 13.06 4.44
N GLN A 53 -1.18 13.45 3.65
CA GLN A 53 0.09 12.74 3.55
C GLN A 53 0.80 12.63 4.90
N VAL A 54 0.81 13.69 5.70
CA VAL A 54 1.42 13.67 7.04
C VAL A 54 0.79 12.60 7.92
N VAL A 55 -0.55 12.57 7.97
CA VAL A 55 -1.30 11.61 8.80
C VAL A 55 -1.16 10.19 8.25
N HIS A 56 -1.27 10.03 6.93
CA HIS A 56 -1.07 8.76 6.25
C HIS A 56 0.31 8.15 6.57
N ASP A 57 1.38 8.92 6.40
CA ASP A 57 2.75 8.43 6.62
C ASP A 57 3.00 8.11 8.09
N MET A 58 2.38 8.87 9.01
CA MET A 58 2.39 8.54 10.44
C MET A 58 1.75 7.16 10.71
N TYR A 59 0.60 6.85 10.12
CA TYR A 59 -0.05 5.55 10.30
C TYR A 59 0.72 4.39 9.64
N VAL A 60 1.36 4.62 8.49
CA VAL A 60 2.26 3.64 7.87
C VAL A 60 3.42 3.34 8.82
N ASN A 61 4.08 4.38 9.34
CA ASN A 61 5.21 4.23 10.23
C ASN A 61 4.80 3.54 11.54
N TRP A 62 3.66 3.93 12.10
CA TRP A 62 3.17 3.38 13.36
C TRP A 62 2.81 1.90 13.23
N SER A 63 2.21 1.51 12.10
CA SER A 63 1.91 0.11 11.79
C SER A 63 3.20 -0.70 11.67
N TRP A 64 4.20 -0.20 10.93
CA TRP A 64 5.49 -0.90 10.82
C TRP A 64 6.15 -1.03 12.18
N SER A 65 6.21 0.04 12.98
CA SER A 65 6.84 -0.01 14.31
C SER A 65 6.17 -1.00 15.25
N PHE A 66 4.84 -1.13 15.19
CA PHE A 66 4.15 -2.16 15.95
C PHE A 66 4.48 -3.57 15.48
N PHE A 67 4.56 -3.81 14.17
CA PHE A 67 4.96 -5.12 13.67
C PHE A 67 6.40 -5.48 14.04
N THR A 68 7.30 -4.50 13.98
CA THR A 68 8.69 -4.64 14.48
C THR A 68 8.70 -4.99 15.95
N TYR A 69 7.98 -4.24 16.78
CA TYR A 69 7.87 -4.49 18.22
C TYR A 69 7.37 -5.91 18.50
N ILE A 70 6.34 -6.37 17.79
CA ILE A 70 5.83 -7.73 17.96
C ILE A 70 6.90 -8.76 17.60
N ALA A 71 7.55 -8.59 16.45
CA ALA A 71 8.57 -9.54 16.00
C ALA A 71 9.79 -9.60 16.93
N ASP A 72 10.24 -8.48 17.47
CA ASP A 72 11.42 -8.43 18.33
C ASP A 72 11.14 -8.92 19.76
N ASN A 73 9.92 -8.73 20.28
CA ASN A 73 9.57 -9.12 21.65
C ASN A 73 8.89 -10.50 21.74
N PHE A 74 8.20 -10.93 20.68
CA PHE A 74 7.39 -12.16 20.68
C PHE A 74 7.69 -13.09 19.50
N GLY A 75 8.58 -12.71 18.59
CA GLY A 75 8.98 -13.51 17.43
C GLY A 75 8.06 -13.35 16.21
N GLU A 76 8.56 -13.78 15.06
CA GLU A 76 7.85 -13.67 13.76
C GLU A 76 6.58 -14.53 13.69
N GLU A 77 6.51 -15.63 14.46
CA GLU A 77 5.29 -16.44 14.57
C GLU A 77 4.16 -15.69 15.29
N ALA A 78 4.49 -14.87 16.30
CA ALA A 78 3.51 -14.03 16.96
C ALA A 78 3.03 -12.89 16.04
N LEU A 79 3.93 -12.35 15.21
CA LEU A 79 3.57 -11.37 14.19
C LEU A 79 2.60 -11.97 13.16
N GLU A 80 2.83 -13.21 12.70
CA GLU A 80 1.91 -13.90 11.80
C GLU A 80 0.51 -14.05 12.43
N LYS A 81 0.44 -14.48 13.70
CA LYS A 81 -0.82 -14.58 14.45
C LYS A 81 -1.52 -13.23 14.54
N ALA A 82 -0.76 -12.15 14.78
CA ALA A 82 -1.31 -10.80 14.81
C ALA A 82 -1.89 -10.39 13.46
N TYR A 83 -1.18 -10.63 12.35
CA TYR A 83 -1.70 -10.38 11.00
C TYR A 83 -3.00 -11.11 10.76
N ARG A 84 -3.03 -12.41 11.01
CA ARG A 84 -4.22 -13.25 10.79
C ARG A 84 -5.42 -12.75 11.61
N SER A 85 -5.21 -12.42 12.88
CA SER A 85 -6.28 -11.92 13.76
C SER A 85 -6.78 -10.55 13.31
N ILE A 86 -5.88 -9.57 13.19
CA ILE A 86 -6.24 -8.18 12.90
C ILE A 86 -6.82 -8.05 11.51
N LEU A 87 -6.11 -8.52 10.49
CA LEU A 87 -6.54 -8.39 9.09
C LEU A 87 -7.77 -9.26 8.82
N GLY A 88 -7.82 -10.47 9.40
CA GLY A 88 -8.96 -11.37 9.27
C GLY A 88 -10.25 -10.83 9.89
N SER A 89 -10.17 -10.02 10.96
CA SER A 89 -11.34 -9.51 11.70
C SER A 89 -12.31 -8.67 10.85
N TYR A 90 -11.79 -7.94 9.87
CA TYR A 90 -12.58 -7.06 8.99
C TYR A 90 -12.53 -7.50 7.51
N TYR A 91 -11.77 -8.53 7.19
CA TYR A 91 -11.45 -8.90 5.81
C TYR A 91 -12.70 -9.11 4.96
N ARG A 92 -13.57 -10.03 5.40
CA ARG A 92 -14.81 -10.37 4.67
C ARG A 92 -15.75 -9.19 4.55
N HIS A 93 -15.91 -8.41 5.63
CA HIS A 93 -16.72 -7.20 5.62
C HIS A 93 -16.25 -6.21 4.54
N ARG A 94 -14.93 -6.08 4.37
CA ARG A 94 -14.33 -5.19 3.39
C ARG A 94 -14.37 -5.74 1.97
N TYR A 95 -14.14 -7.04 1.77
CA TYR A 95 -13.84 -7.60 0.45
C TYR A 95 -14.90 -8.53 -0.14
N ASP A 96 -15.88 -9.04 0.61
CA ASP A 96 -16.90 -9.97 0.06
C ASP A 96 -17.66 -9.33 -1.12
N LYS A 97 -18.05 -8.06 -0.98
CA LYS A 97 -18.73 -7.32 -2.07
C LYS A 97 -17.81 -7.00 -3.25
N VAL A 98 -16.54 -6.73 -2.98
CA VAL A 98 -15.55 -6.45 -4.03
C VAL A 98 -15.30 -7.73 -4.82
N MET A 99 -15.04 -8.84 -4.16
CA MET A 99 -14.76 -10.12 -4.81
C MET A 99 -15.96 -10.72 -5.54
N ALA A 100 -17.19 -10.38 -5.13
CA ALA A 100 -18.41 -10.73 -5.86
C ALA A 100 -18.70 -9.82 -7.07
N SER A 101 -17.97 -8.72 -7.24
CA SER A 101 -18.15 -7.80 -8.37
C SER A 101 -17.35 -8.22 -9.61
N ASP A 102 -17.65 -7.61 -10.75
CA ASP A 102 -16.91 -7.83 -11.99
C ASP A 102 -15.45 -7.33 -11.87
N ILE A 103 -14.56 -7.87 -12.71
CA ILE A 103 -13.13 -7.57 -12.60
C ILE A 103 -12.80 -6.09 -12.77
N LYS A 104 -13.58 -5.35 -13.57
CA LYS A 104 -13.33 -3.92 -13.79
C LYS A 104 -13.65 -3.13 -12.53
N THR A 105 -14.74 -3.48 -11.84
CA THR A 105 -15.06 -2.92 -10.51
C THR A 105 -13.98 -3.27 -9.49
N GLN A 106 -13.50 -4.52 -9.45
CA GLN A 106 -12.39 -4.92 -8.58
C GLN A 106 -11.12 -4.09 -8.84
N LEU A 107 -10.78 -3.88 -10.11
CA LEU A 107 -9.66 -3.02 -10.50
C LEU A 107 -9.88 -1.58 -10.02
N GLN A 108 -11.05 -0.99 -10.27
CA GLN A 108 -11.34 0.39 -9.89
C GLN A 108 -11.23 0.62 -8.38
N VAL A 109 -11.81 -0.26 -7.56
CA VAL A 109 -11.70 -0.20 -6.09
C VAL A 109 -10.25 -0.39 -5.63
N THR A 110 -9.50 -1.27 -6.29
CA THR A 110 -8.06 -1.45 -6.03
C THR A 110 -7.30 -0.14 -6.27
N VAL A 111 -7.49 0.47 -7.44
CA VAL A 111 -6.79 1.70 -7.83
C VAL A 111 -7.24 2.89 -6.96
N GLU A 112 -8.50 2.93 -6.53
CA GLU A 112 -8.99 3.92 -5.57
C GLU A 112 -8.23 3.87 -4.23
N GLY A 113 -8.12 2.68 -3.64
CA GLY A 113 -7.34 2.52 -2.40
C GLY A 113 -5.88 2.88 -2.58
N LEU A 114 -5.28 2.53 -3.72
CA LEU A 114 -3.89 2.87 -4.05
C LEU A 114 -3.70 4.40 -4.24
N ARG A 115 -4.63 5.11 -4.89
CA ARG A 115 -4.61 6.59 -4.95
C ARG A 115 -4.59 7.20 -3.54
N GLY A 116 -5.42 6.68 -2.64
CA GLY A 116 -5.45 7.09 -1.23
C GLY A 116 -4.14 6.83 -0.48
N HIS A 117 -3.39 5.80 -0.87
CA HIS A 117 -2.04 5.52 -0.37
C HIS A 117 -0.92 6.35 -1.04
N LEU A 118 -1.28 7.36 -1.84
CA LEU A 118 -0.35 8.35 -2.39
C LEU A 118 0.77 7.73 -3.22
N MET A 119 0.45 6.73 -4.04
CA MET A 119 1.40 6.14 -5.01
C MET A 119 2.09 7.20 -5.86
N GLY A 120 3.22 6.82 -6.46
CA GLY A 120 3.92 7.68 -7.40
C GLY A 120 4.95 8.59 -6.73
N LYS A 121 5.94 9.00 -7.52
CA LYS A 121 7.10 9.78 -7.07
C LYS A 121 6.70 11.08 -6.36
N ASP A 122 5.68 11.75 -6.90
CA ASP A 122 5.22 13.04 -6.40
C ASP A 122 4.14 12.89 -5.31
N ARG A 123 3.83 11.64 -4.91
CA ARG A 123 2.88 11.30 -3.85
C ARG A 123 1.45 11.79 -4.13
N GLN A 124 1.09 11.97 -5.40
CA GLN A 124 -0.23 12.45 -5.83
C GLN A 124 -1.22 11.30 -6.08
N GLY A 125 -0.78 10.05 -5.93
CA GLY A 125 -1.60 8.87 -6.15
C GLY A 125 -1.52 8.30 -7.57
N GLU A 126 -0.54 8.71 -8.39
CA GLU A 126 -0.39 8.16 -9.74
C GLU A 126 0.01 6.68 -9.72
N ILE A 127 -0.63 5.91 -10.60
CA ILE A 127 -0.39 4.49 -10.80
C ILE A 127 -0.35 4.24 -12.30
N TYR A 128 0.71 3.58 -12.78
CA TYR A 128 0.78 3.14 -14.17
C TYR A 128 0.06 1.80 -14.31
N ILE A 129 -0.90 1.72 -15.21
CA ILE A 129 -1.69 0.51 -15.45
C ILE A 129 -1.55 0.10 -16.91
N THR A 130 -1.06 -1.11 -17.13
CA THR A 130 -1.04 -1.74 -18.46
C THR A 130 -2.04 -2.87 -18.49
N GLU A 131 -2.85 -2.93 -19.54
CA GLU A 131 -3.74 -4.06 -19.78
C GLU A 131 -3.02 -5.09 -20.66
N GLU A 132 -2.85 -6.30 -20.14
CA GLU A 132 -2.40 -7.47 -20.88
C GLU A 132 -3.60 -8.35 -21.24
N GLN A 133 -3.39 -9.42 -22.00
CA GLN A 133 -4.48 -10.29 -22.45
C GLN A 133 -5.26 -10.89 -21.26
N ASP A 134 -4.56 -11.40 -20.25
CA ASP A 134 -5.10 -12.18 -19.14
C ASP A 134 -5.16 -11.41 -17.80
N ARG A 135 -4.55 -10.22 -17.71
CA ARG A 135 -4.45 -9.45 -16.46
C ARG A 135 -4.24 -7.95 -16.68
N TYR A 136 -4.39 -7.20 -15.60
CA TYR A 136 -3.91 -5.82 -15.48
C TYR A 136 -2.63 -5.82 -14.66
N VAL A 137 -1.64 -5.06 -15.13
CA VAL A 137 -0.35 -4.85 -14.45
C VAL A 137 -0.34 -3.43 -13.88
N LEU A 138 -0.28 -3.32 -12.57
CA LEU A 138 -0.22 -2.05 -11.85
C LEU A 138 1.22 -1.87 -11.36
N LYS A 139 1.91 -0.86 -11.87
CA LYS A 139 3.25 -0.47 -11.41
C LYS A 139 3.14 0.66 -10.40
N LEU A 140 3.52 0.36 -9.16
CA LEU A 140 3.51 1.27 -8.02
C LEU A 140 4.93 1.83 -7.82
N ASP A 141 5.21 2.99 -8.42
CA ASP A 141 6.58 3.53 -8.55
C ASP A 141 6.74 4.94 -7.95
N PRO A 142 7.11 5.03 -6.67
CA PRO A 142 7.16 3.94 -5.69
C PRO A 142 5.77 3.57 -5.15
N CYS A 143 5.71 2.42 -4.46
CA CYS A 143 4.60 2.12 -3.58
C CYS A 143 4.53 3.17 -2.47
N GLY A 144 3.40 3.85 -2.36
CA GLY A 144 3.23 5.01 -1.50
C GLY A 144 3.08 4.73 0.00
N SER A 145 3.19 3.48 0.44
CA SER A 145 3.20 3.13 1.86
C SER A 145 4.54 2.47 2.22
N GLY A 146 4.61 1.13 2.13
CA GLY A 146 5.82 0.37 2.45
C GLY A 146 7.01 0.71 1.56
N GLY A 147 6.79 1.04 0.27
CA GLY A 147 7.86 1.37 -0.67
C GLY A 147 8.61 2.65 -0.27
N VAL A 148 7.90 3.77 -0.16
CA VAL A 148 8.49 5.05 0.29
C VAL A 148 9.10 4.96 1.69
N ALA A 149 8.46 4.22 2.61
CA ALA A 149 8.99 4.00 3.95
C ALA A 149 10.31 3.18 3.91
N ARG A 150 10.37 2.13 3.10
CA ARG A 150 11.61 1.35 2.87
C ARG A 150 12.71 2.22 2.28
N GLN A 151 12.42 3.03 1.27
CA GLN A 151 13.41 3.95 0.68
C GLN A 151 14.01 4.89 1.73
N ARG A 152 13.18 5.41 2.65
CA ARG A 152 13.64 6.25 3.76
C ARG A 152 14.57 5.49 4.72
N VAL A 153 14.19 4.27 5.12
CA VAL A 153 14.98 3.41 6.02
C VAL A 153 16.29 2.96 5.37
N GLU A 154 16.22 2.40 4.17
CA GLU A 154 17.37 1.84 3.44
C GLU A 154 18.37 2.93 2.97
N SER A 155 17.92 4.18 2.79
CA SER A 155 18.80 5.31 2.51
C SER A 155 19.48 5.92 3.74
N GLY A 156 19.18 5.41 4.95
CA GLY A 156 19.72 5.95 6.21
C GLY A 156 19.16 7.31 6.62
N LYS A 157 18.04 7.74 6.02
CA LYS A 157 17.36 9.00 6.36
C LYS A 157 16.37 8.87 7.51
N GLU A 158 16.05 7.64 7.91
CA GLU A 158 15.22 7.38 9.08
C GLU A 158 16.02 7.63 10.37
N PRO A 159 15.60 8.57 11.24
CA PRO A 159 16.28 8.82 12.52
C PRO A 159 16.23 7.66 13.52
N PHE A 160 15.20 6.80 13.47
CA PHE A 160 15.02 5.67 14.38
C PHE A 160 14.87 4.34 13.63
N PRO A 161 15.90 3.89 12.86
CA PRO A 161 15.78 2.75 11.96
C PRO A 161 15.49 1.42 12.68
N GLU A 162 15.84 1.32 13.96
CA GLU A 162 15.56 0.15 14.82
C GLU A 162 14.07 -0.14 15.00
N HIS A 163 13.19 0.83 14.74
CA HIS A 163 11.75 0.63 14.79
C HIS A 163 11.17 0.05 13.50
N PHE A 164 11.97 -0.12 12.44
CA PHE A 164 11.51 -0.52 11.11
C PHE A 164 12.17 -1.82 10.66
N GLY A 165 11.80 -2.93 11.30
CA GLY A 165 12.40 -4.24 11.12
C GLY A 165 12.00 -4.97 9.83
N PHE A 166 12.81 -5.94 9.48
CA PHE A 166 12.65 -6.82 8.31
C PHE A 166 12.64 -8.28 8.76
N SER A 167 11.99 -9.13 7.98
CA SER A 167 11.91 -10.55 8.28
C SER A 167 13.29 -11.22 8.27
N LYS A 168 13.59 -11.94 9.35
CA LYS A 168 14.83 -12.69 9.56
C LYS A 168 14.79 -14.01 8.77
N LYS A 169 13.60 -14.57 8.55
CA LYS A 169 13.38 -15.82 7.81
C LYS A 169 12.38 -15.64 6.66
N ALA A 170 12.35 -16.65 5.80
CA ALA A 170 11.31 -16.79 4.80
C ALA A 170 10.08 -17.40 5.46
N HIS A 171 8.90 -16.85 5.13
CA HIS A 171 7.59 -17.26 5.61
C HIS A 171 6.60 -17.20 4.47
N ASP A 172 5.45 -17.84 4.64
CA ASP A 172 4.34 -17.75 3.67
C ASP A 172 3.89 -16.29 3.49
N TRP A 173 3.84 -15.52 4.58
CA TRP A 173 3.46 -14.10 4.57
C TRP A 173 4.55 -13.17 4.04
N THR A 174 5.73 -13.69 3.71
CA THR A 174 6.82 -12.96 3.05
C THR A 174 7.04 -13.45 1.62
N TRP A 175 6.06 -14.11 1.00
CA TRP A 175 6.17 -14.71 -0.33
C TRP A 175 7.33 -15.73 -0.44
N GLY A 176 7.70 -16.38 0.67
CA GLY A 176 8.86 -17.24 0.76
C GLY A 176 10.21 -16.51 0.70
N LYS A 177 10.23 -15.17 0.86
CA LYS A 177 11.45 -14.34 0.80
C LYS A 177 11.93 -13.97 2.20
N LYS A 178 13.25 -13.85 2.38
CA LYS A 178 13.85 -13.21 3.57
C LYS A 178 13.92 -11.69 3.35
N ASN A 179 14.18 -10.95 4.42
CA ASN A 179 14.39 -9.50 4.38
C ASN A 179 13.20 -8.74 3.78
N VAL A 180 11.99 -9.18 4.12
CA VAL A 180 10.75 -8.47 3.77
C VAL A 180 10.42 -7.51 4.89
N CYS A 181 10.24 -6.24 4.55
CA CYS A 181 9.81 -5.21 5.49
C CYS A 181 8.56 -5.68 6.25
N TYR A 182 8.55 -5.65 7.58
CA TYR A 182 7.45 -6.28 8.32
C TYR A 182 6.10 -5.71 7.88
N TYR A 183 5.97 -4.39 7.77
CA TYR A 183 4.78 -3.74 7.23
C TYR A 183 4.30 -4.35 5.91
N CYS A 184 5.19 -4.63 4.97
CA CYS A 184 4.86 -5.13 3.65
C CYS A 184 4.19 -6.52 3.70
N GLY A 185 4.37 -7.30 4.77
CA GLY A 185 3.73 -8.60 4.97
C GLY A 185 2.19 -8.55 5.00
N HIS A 186 1.60 -7.41 5.37
CA HIS A 186 0.15 -7.25 5.30
C HIS A 186 -0.39 -7.35 3.87
N CYS A 187 0.41 -6.96 2.86
CA CYS A 187 0.03 -7.08 1.45
C CYS A 187 -0.17 -8.55 1.06
N THR A 188 0.79 -9.43 1.41
CA THR A 188 0.68 -10.88 1.18
C THR A 188 -0.56 -11.45 1.86
N PHE A 189 -0.79 -11.06 3.11
CA PHE A 189 -1.93 -11.54 3.87
C PHE A 189 -3.26 -11.16 3.24
N VAL A 190 -3.45 -9.87 2.93
CA VAL A 190 -4.71 -9.35 2.41
C VAL A 190 -4.93 -9.78 0.96
N ASN A 191 -3.92 -9.66 0.11
CA ASN A 191 -4.08 -9.85 -1.33
C ASN A 191 -4.04 -11.33 -1.74
N GLU A 192 -3.31 -12.18 -1.01
CA GLU A 192 -3.05 -13.58 -1.39
C GLU A 192 -3.56 -14.57 -0.34
N ILE A 193 -3.02 -14.58 0.89
CA ILE A 193 -3.30 -15.67 1.86
C ILE A 193 -4.78 -15.72 2.24
N LEU A 194 -5.36 -14.62 2.74
CA LEU A 194 -6.76 -14.57 3.15
C LEU A 194 -7.68 -14.73 1.94
N ALA A 195 -7.34 -14.08 0.82
CA ALA A 195 -8.09 -14.22 -0.43
C ALA A 195 -8.20 -15.68 -0.88
N ILE A 196 -7.08 -16.43 -0.91
CA ILE A 196 -7.08 -17.85 -1.25
C ILE A 196 -7.92 -18.65 -0.26
N GLU A 197 -7.75 -18.41 1.04
CA GLU A 197 -8.48 -19.12 2.08
C GLU A 197 -10.01 -18.91 2.01
N GLN A 198 -10.47 -17.74 1.57
CA GLN A 198 -11.90 -17.40 1.55
C GLN A 198 -12.57 -17.55 0.18
N TYR A 199 -11.83 -17.35 -0.91
CA TYR A 199 -12.37 -17.30 -2.27
C TYR A 199 -11.72 -18.32 -3.22
N GLY A 200 -10.72 -19.07 -2.76
CA GLY A 200 -10.03 -20.10 -3.53
C GLY A 200 -8.97 -19.58 -4.50
N HIS A 201 -8.76 -18.26 -4.58
CA HIS A 201 -7.73 -17.63 -5.41
C HIS A 201 -7.28 -16.29 -4.82
N PRO A 202 -6.07 -15.80 -5.18
CA PRO A 202 -5.64 -14.45 -4.83
C PRO A 202 -6.59 -13.37 -5.37
N MET A 203 -6.80 -12.32 -4.58
CA MET A 203 -7.50 -11.11 -5.02
C MET A 203 -6.59 -10.28 -5.95
N ARG A 204 -5.34 -10.11 -5.54
CA ARG A 204 -4.26 -9.54 -6.37
C ARG A 204 -2.99 -10.31 -6.10
N ILE A 205 -2.11 -10.39 -7.09
CA ILE A 205 -0.74 -10.86 -6.86
C ILE A 205 0.13 -9.65 -6.54
N THR A 206 0.92 -9.73 -5.47
CA THR A 206 1.88 -8.67 -5.13
C THR A 206 3.31 -9.15 -5.39
N GLU A 207 4.03 -8.49 -6.28
CA GLU A 207 5.46 -8.66 -6.45
C GLU A 207 6.22 -7.67 -5.58
N TYR A 208 6.82 -8.20 -4.51
CA TYR A 208 7.70 -7.45 -3.63
C TYR A 208 9.11 -7.32 -4.26
N PRO A 209 9.58 -6.09 -4.52
CA PRO A 209 10.91 -5.85 -5.08
C PRO A 209 12.01 -6.10 -4.04
N ALA A 210 13.15 -6.59 -4.51
CA ALA A 210 14.31 -6.83 -3.64
C ALA A 210 14.89 -5.50 -3.13
N ASP A 211 15.17 -4.55 -4.02
CA ASP A 211 15.60 -3.18 -3.67
C ASP A 211 14.36 -2.30 -3.38
N GLY A 212 14.37 -1.53 -2.31
CA GLY A 212 13.27 -0.62 -1.98
C GLY A 212 13.11 0.54 -2.98
N LYS A 213 14.11 0.81 -3.81
CA LYS A 213 14.04 1.80 -4.90
C LYS A 213 13.20 1.33 -6.08
N ASP A 214 13.05 0.03 -6.26
CA ASP A 214 12.29 -0.52 -7.37
C ASP A 214 10.78 -0.50 -7.08
N ALA A 215 9.99 -0.52 -8.15
CA ALA A 215 8.53 -0.49 -8.04
C ALA A 215 7.97 -1.80 -7.48
N CYS A 216 6.91 -1.70 -6.66
CA CYS A 216 6.05 -2.85 -6.41
C CYS A 216 5.15 -3.07 -7.62
N ILE A 217 5.00 -4.33 -8.06
CA ILE A 217 4.10 -4.67 -9.17
C ILE A 217 2.92 -5.45 -8.62
N TRP A 218 1.70 -5.04 -8.96
CA TRP A 218 0.50 -5.80 -8.66
C TRP A 218 -0.12 -6.36 -9.94
N TYR A 219 -0.55 -7.62 -9.91
CA TYR A 219 -1.35 -8.21 -10.98
C TYR A 219 -2.79 -8.41 -10.52
N VAL A 220 -3.73 -8.02 -11.37
CA VAL A 220 -5.15 -8.34 -11.24
C VAL A 220 -5.54 -9.20 -12.44
N TYR A 221 -5.67 -10.50 -12.24
CA TYR A 221 -6.03 -11.44 -13.32
C TYR A 221 -7.51 -11.33 -13.67
N LYS A 222 -7.81 -11.32 -14.97
CA LYS A 222 -9.18 -11.26 -15.50
C LYS A 222 -9.96 -12.54 -15.29
N ASP A 223 -9.26 -13.67 -15.23
CA ASP A 223 -9.80 -14.99 -14.91
C ASP A 223 -8.89 -15.65 -13.85
N PRO A 224 -9.42 -15.99 -12.66
CA PRO A 224 -8.67 -16.69 -11.62
C PRO A 224 -8.02 -18.01 -12.08
N LYS A 225 -8.60 -18.69 -13.08
CA LYS A 225 -8.04 -19.94 -13.63
C LYS A 225 -6.74 -19.72 -14.40
N LYS A 226 -6.42 -18.47 -14.75
CA LYS A 226 -5.18 -18.08 -15.42
C LYS A 226 -4.07 -17.72 -14.43
N ILE A 227 -4.36 -17.66 -13.13
CA ILE A 227 -3.34 -17.39 -12.10
C ILE A 227 -2.37 -18.57 -12.02
N PRO A 228 -1.06 -18.34 -12.22
CA PRO A 228 -0.06 -19.39 -12.12
C PRO A 228 0.03 -20.05 -10.73
N ALA A 229 0.33 -21.35 -10.70
CA ALA A 229 0.40 -22.15 -9.49
C ALA A 229 1.44 -21.62 -8.47
N GLU A 230 2.53 -21.03 -8.95
CA GLU A 230 3.61 -20.46 -8.14
C GLU A 230 3.09 -19.39 -7.16
N TYR A 231 2.04 -18.66 -7.53
CA TYR A 231 1.45 -17.63 -6.66
C TYR A 231 0.64 -18.19 -5.50
N TYR A 232 0.19 -19.43 -5.58
CA TYR A 232 -0.42 -20.14 -4.46
C TYR A 232 0.68 -20.79 -3.61
N GLU A 233 1.62 -21.47 -4.26
CA GLU A 233 2.67 -22.26 -3.60
C GLU A 233 3.62 -21.39 -2.78
N ARG A 234 3.97 -20.18 -3.29
CA ARG A 234 4.88 -19.25 -2.58
C ARG A 234 4.35 -18.73 -1.25
N VAL A 235 3.04 -18.86 -1.01
CA VAL A 235 2.35 -18.46 0.22
C VAL A 235 1.79 -19.68 0.97
N GLY A 236 2.38 -20.86 0.73
CA GLY A 236 2.04 -22.10 1.44
C GLY A 236 0.67 -22.67 1.09
N LYS A 237 0.06 -22.26 -0.03
CA LYS A 237 -1.26 -22.74 -0.47
C LYS A 237 -1.14 -23.73 -1.62
N LYS A 238 -2.13 -24.63 -1.71
CA LYS A 238 -2.26 -25.55 -2.84
C LYS A 238 -2.92 -24.83 -4.01
N ALA A 239 -2.28 -24.88 -5.18
CA ALA A 239 -2.86 -24.38 -6.41
C ALA A 239 -4.05 -25.25 -6.88
N PRO A 240 -5.04 -24.67 -7.58
CA PRO A 240 -6.07 -25.44 -8.26
C PRO A 240 -5.48 -26.42 -9.28
N GLU A 241 -6.16 -27.55 -9.49
CA GLU A 241 -5.75 -28.50 -10.53
C GLU A 241 -5.82 -27.85 -11.92
N GLY A 242 -4.78 -28.03 -12.73
CA GLY A 242 -4.68 -27.42 -14.06
C GLY A 242 -4.33 -25.92 -14.06
N ALA A 243 -3.99 -25.33 -12.92
CA ALA A 243 -3.44 -23.97 -12.89
C ALA A 243 -2.18 -23.89 -13.79
N PRO A 244 -2.03 -22.82 -14.60
CA PRO A 244 -0.85 -22.67 -15.44
C PRO A 244 0.42 -22.55 -14.58
N ARG A 245 1.57 -22.74 -15.21
CA ARG A 245 2.88 -22.51 -14.58
C ARG A 245 3.50 -21.27 -15.21
N LEU A 246 4.27 -20.52 -14.42
CA LEU A 246 5.08 -19.43 -14.97
C LEU A 246 6.09 -20.04 -15.97
N ASN A 247 6.18 -19.46 -17.16
CA ASN A 247 7.19 -19.88 -18.14
C ASN A 247 8.59 -19.63 -17.53
N GLN A 248 9.43 -20.66 -17.43
CA GLN A 248 10.78 -20.54 -16.85
C GLN A 248 11.78 -19.74 -17.73
N THR A 249 11.32 -19.10 -18.81
CA THR A 249 12.18 -18.35 -19.72
C THR A 249 12.30 -16.89 -19.30
N GLY A 250 13.34 -16.60 -18.53
CA GLY A 250 14.25 -15.46 -18.74
C GLY A 250 13.65 -14.05 -18.70
N GLY A 251 13.82 -13.39 -17.56
CA GLY A 251 13.73 -11.95 -17.43
C GLY A 251 13.98 -11.56 -15.98
N LYS A 252 15.25 -11.29 -15.64
CA LYS A 252 15.55 -10.47 -14.46
C LYS A 252 14.77 -9.14 -14.60
N PRO A 253 14.25 -8.58 -13.49
CA PRO A 253 13.73 -7.22 -13.50
C PRO A 253 14.80 -6.22 -13.97
#